data_AF-A0A949I994-F1
#
_entry.id   AF-A0A949I994-F1
#
_cell.length_a   1.000
_cell.length_b   1.000
_cell.length_c   1.000
_cell.angle_alpha   90.00
_cell.angle_beta   90.00
_cell.angle_gamma   90.00
#
_symmetry.space_group_name_H-M   'P 1'
#
loop_
_entity.id
_entity.type
_entity.pdbx_description
1 polymer ?
#
loop_
_entity_poly.entity_id
_entity_poly.type
_entity_poly.pdbx_seq_one_letter_code
_entity_poly.pdbx_strand_id
1 'polypeptide(L)'
;MNSKGFASVIPIIILAVIAAVGTGTAIYFRSPTEKILPPSDGVFDKRAENLDSVGEQSKDTSVSEVRPPAGQEELFQLEQQLKNALKSGGISPETYKVIDGQLKELEKNGIDTSAARPILSKLEIGGAKKEVSKNTPLISSGQSSRQSSAQIEFKLANQSPISQHPECASNPRPTFAKRLIDPSLVTNILPPPNRPKTDLTVLKTHSYINTQSMNAPIYAPVDMELIKGAHYVGGPYSLDFRVSCEVMLRLAHITNPAPKIKAAFPAEPQNGSTDNQVNPPIAFKAGELVGYSGGPPYTPAIGFDFGVYNSSTPNRFAAEPDKYTSSIYTTAVCPFDYFTPAVRDEYKAIFYLQTREGMQYDLPHFCQ
;
A
#
# COMPACT_ATOMS: atom_id res chain seq x y z
N MET A 1 -46.20 -24.04 52.46
CA MET A 1 -47.09 -23.05 51.84
C MET A 1 -46.30 -22.26 50.80
N ASN A 2 -46.74 -22.39 49.55
CA ASN A 2 -46.64 -21.52 48.39
C ASN A 2 -45.27 -21.19 47.76
N SER A 3 -45.01 -21.96 46.71
CA SER A 3 -44.22 -21.66 45.52
C SER A 3 -44.82 -20.51 44.69
N LYS A 4 -43.96 -19.64 44.16
CA LYS A 4 -44.11 -18.86 42.91
C LYS A 4 -42.67 -18.65 42.41
N GLY A 5 -42.21 -19.08 41.23
CA GLY A 5 -42.88 -19.19 39.94
C GLY A 5 -42.38 -18.06 39.04
N PHE A 6 -41.10 -18.07 38.66
CA PHE A 6 -40.54 -17.14 37.68
C PHE A 6 -40.70 -17.73 36.27
N ALA A 7 -41.61 -17.14 35.50
CA ALA A 7 -41.85 -17.48 34.10
C ALA A 7 -40.82 -16.76 33.22
N SER A 8 -40.11 -17.54 32.41
CA SER A 8 -39.19 -17.10 31.37
C SER A 8 -39.97 -16.63 30.15
N VAL A 9 -39.77 -15.37 29.73
CA VAL A 9 -40.38 -14.81 28.51
C VAL A 9 -39.39 -14.99 27.35
N ILE A 10 -39.76 -15.85 26.40
CA ILE A 10 -39.05 -16.05 25.12
C ILE A 10 -39.69 -15.09 24.10
N PRO A 11 -38.93 -14.22 23.40
CA PRO A 11 -39.48 -13.46 22.29
C PRO A 11 -39.61 -14.34 21.04
N ILE A 12 -40.84 -14.45 20.54
CA ILE A 12 -41.18 -15.06 19.25
C ILE A 12 -40.75 -14.09 18.14
N ILE A 13 -39.75 -14.48 17.35
CA ILE A 13 -39.38 -13.80 16.12
C ILE A 13 -40.25 -14.36 14.99
N ILE A 14 -41.10 -13.50 14.43
CA ILE A 14 -41.93 -13.80 13.26
C ILE A 14 -41.04 -13.67 12.01
N LEU A 15 -40.83 -14.81 11.32
CA LEU A 15 -40.23 -14.88 9.99
C LEU A 15 -41.32 -14.60 8.95
N ALA A 16 -41.29 -13.42 8.33
CA ALA A 16 -42.10 -13.12 7.16
C ALA A 16 -41.34 -13.54 5.89
N VAL A 17 -41.78 -14.64 5.29
CA VAL A 17 -41.36 -15.08 3.95
C VAL A 17 -42.21 -14.31 2.93
N ILE A 18 -41.59 -13.38 2.20
CA ILE A 18 -42.20 -12.78 1.01
C ILE A 18 -41.61 -13.48 -0.22
N ALA A 19 -42.42 -14.36 -0.81
CA ALA A 19 -42.20 -14.87 -2.16
C ALA A 19 -42.73 -13.82 -3.16
N ALA A 20 -41.83 -13.19 -3.92
CA ALA A 20 -42.21 -12.41 -5.09
C ALA A 20 -41.98 -13.27 -6.34
N VAL A 21 -43.09 -13.72 -6.91
CA VAL A 21 -43.18 -14.39 -8.21
C VAL A 21 -42.95 -13.35 -9.30
N GLY A 22 -42.06 -13.67 -10.24
CA GLY A 22 -41.74 -12.82 -11.37
C GLY A 22 -42.83 -12.78 -12.44
N THR A 23 -42.92 -11.64 -13.11
CA THR A 23 -43.39 -11.55 -14.50
C THR A 23 -42.38 -10.72 -15.27
N GLY A 24 -41.70 -11.38 -16.20
CA GLY A 24 -40.73 -10.75 -17.09
C GLY A 24 -41.44 -10.01 -18.22
N THR A 25 -40.95 -8.81 -18.51
CA THR A 25 -41.13 -8.15 -19.81
C THR A 25 -39.74 -7.77 -20.32
N ALA A 26 -39.30 -8.49 -21.35
CA ALA A 26 -38.06 -8.21 -22.05
C ALA A 26 -38.24 -6.96 -22.93
N ILE A 27 -37.50 -5.90 -22.62
CA ILE A 27 -37.37 -4.73 -23.49
C ILE A 27 -36.13 -4.94 -24.37
N TYR A 28 -36.36 -5.17 -25.66
CA TYR A 28 -35.33 -5.19 -26.70
C TYR A 28 -34.78 -3.78 -26.90
N PHE A 29 -33.53 -3.53 -26.47
CA PHE A 29 -32.78 -2.37 -26.92
C PHE A 29 -32.07 -2.69 -28.24
N ARG A 30 -32.52 -2.02 -29.30
CA ARG A 30 -31.94 -2.03 -30.64
C ARG A 30 -30.77 -1.05 -30.65
N SER A 31 -29.54 -1.55 -30.77
CA SER A 31 -28.36 -0.69 -30.99
C SER A 31 -28.38 -0.10 -32.41
N PRO A 32 -28.02 1.18 -32.62
CA PRO A 32 -27.88 1.76 -33.94
C PRO A 32 -26.61 1.23 -34.62
N THR A 33 -26.78 0.76 -35.84
CA THR A 33 -25.73 0.35 -36.77
C THR A 33 -24.89 1.56 -37.18
N GLU A 34 -23.62 1.54 -36.80
CA GLU A 34 -22.60 2.43 -37.32
C GLU A 34 -22.19 1.94 -38.73
N LYS A 35 -22.27 2.83 -39.71
CA LYS A 35 -21.94 2.57 -41.12
C LYS A 35 -20.42 2.47 -41.28
N ILE A 36 -19.93 1.27 -41.61
CA ILE A 36 -18.57 1.06 -42.09
C ILE A 36 -18.55 1.33 -43.61
N LEU A 37 -17.70 2.27 -44.02
CA LEU A 37 -17.36 2.55 -45.42
C LEU A 37 -16.50 1.40 -46.00
N PRO A 38 -16.60 1.11 -47.31
CA PRO A 38 -15.87 0.01 -47.93
C PRO A 38 -14.38 0.35 -48.10
N PRO A 39 -13.46 -0.64 -48.00
CA PRO A 39 -12.09 -0.46 -48.43
C PRO A 39 -12.00 -0.56 -49.96
N SER A 40 -11.19 0.35 -50.51
CA SER A 40 -10.81 0.46 -51.91
C SER A 40 -9.98 -0.72 -52.39
N ASP A 41 -10.19 -1.05 -53.66
CA ASP A 41 -9.53 -2.07 -54.46
C ASP A 41 -8.00 -2.01 -54.41
N GLY A 42 -7.39 -3.19 -54.22
CA GLY A 42 -5.95 -3.40 -54.24
C GLY A 42 -5.63 -4.82 -54.70
N VAL A 43 -5.56 -4.95 -56.02
CA VAL A 43 -5.08 -6.09 -56.82
C VAL A 43 -3.82 -6.72 -56.22
N PHE A 44 -3.82 -8.02 -55.93
CA PHE A 44 -2.63 -8.87 -56.10
C PHE A 44 -3.00 -10.34 -56.37
N ASP A 45 -2.08 -10.96 -57.09
CA ASP A 45 -2.26 -12.00 -58.09
C ASP A 45 -2.33 -13.44 -57.53
N LYS A 46 -2.89 -14.31 -58.38
CA LYS A 46 -3.05 -15.75 -58.24
C LYS A 46 -1.71 -16.48 -58.17
N ARG A 47 -1.60 -17.45 -57.27
CA ARG A 47 -1.04 -18.77 -57.64
C ARG A 47 -1.59 -19.87 -56.75
N ALA A 48 -2.27 -20.81 -57.38
CA ALA A 48 -2.75 -22.06 -56.82
C ALA A 48 -1.59 -23.02 -56.59
N GLU A 49 -1.72 -23.87 -55.57
CA GLU A 49 -1.46 -25.31 -55.72
C GLU A 49 -2.23 -26.10 -54.64
N ASN A 50 -2.87 -27.17 -55.12
CA ASN A 50 -3.57 -28.22 -54.38
C ASN A 50 -2.67 -28.87 -53.33
N LEU A 51 -3.24 -29.30 -52.20
CA LEU A 51 -2.93 -30.61 -51.62
C LEU A 51 -4.00 -31.05 -50.62
N ASP A 52 -4.15 -32.36 -50.57
CA ASP A 52 -5.32 -33.13 -50.21
C ASP A 52 -5.67 -33.19 -48.71
N SER A 53 -6.91 -33.63 -48.50
CA SER A 53 -7.56 -34.06 -47.27
C SER A 53 -6.70 -34.93 -46.33
N VAL A 54 -6.76 -34.63 -45.02
CA VAL A 54 -6.93 -35.63 -43.95
C VAL A 54 -7.74 -34.97 -42.83
N GLY A 55 -8.86 -35.59 -42.44
CA GLY A 55 -9.64 -35.18 -41.28
C GLY A 55 -8.97 -35.61 -39.99
N GLU A 56 -8.90 -34.70 -39.02
CA GLU A 56 -8.43 -34.99 -37.66
C GLU A 56 -9.52 -34.62 -36.66
N GLN A 57 -10.04 -35.63 -35.97
CA GLN A 57 -10.98 -35.50 -34.86
C GLN A 57 -10.32 -34.74 -33.72
N SER A 58 -10.83 -33.55 -33.40
CA SER A 58 -10.45 -32.81 -32.20
C SER A 58 -10.97 -33.54 -30.95
N LYS A 59 -10.06 -34.20 -30.24
CA LYS A 59 -10.33 -34.81 -28.94
C LYS A 59 -10.25 -33.72 -27.87
N ASP A 60 -11.42 -33.37 -27.36
CA ASP A 60 -11.62 -32.44 -26.26
C ASP A 60 -10.84 -32.93 -25.04
N THR A 61 -9.73 -32.24 -24.72
CA THR A 61 -8.88 -32.55 -23.56
C THR A 61 -9.05 -31.41 -22.58
N SER A 62 -9.99 -31.59 -21.65
CA SER A 62 -10.12 -30.75 -20.47
C SER A 62 -8.87 -30.92 -19.60
N VAL A 63 -7.93 -29.99 -19.73
CA VAL A 63 -6.78 -29.87 -18.83
C VAL A 63 -7.34 -29.42 -17.48
N SER A 64 -7.42 -30.34 -16.51
CA SER A 64 -7.67 -29.95 -15.13
C SER A 64 -6.49 -29.12 -14.65
N GLU A 65 -6.75 -27.87 -14.31
CA GLU A 65 -5.77 -26.96 -13.74
C GLU A 65 -5.33 -27.55 -12.39
N VAL A 66 -4.15 -28.18 -12.39
CA VAL A 66 -3.53 -28.73 -11.18
C VAL A 66 -3.14 -27.55 -10.32
N ARG A 67 -4.00 -27.17 -9.37
CA ARG A 67 -3.64 -26.21 -8.34
C ARG A 67 -2.41 -26.75 -7.59
N PRO A 68 -1.35 -25.94 -7.44
CA PRO A 68 -0.20 -26.35 -6.66
C PRO A 68 -0.66 -26.72 -5.24
N PRO A 69 -0.05 -27.75 -4.62
CA PRO A 69 -0.42 -28.16 -3.27
C PRO A 69 -0.29 -26.98 -2.30
N ALA A 70 -1.21 -26.91 -1.34
CA ALA A 70 -1.24 -25.89 -0.32
C ALA A 70 0.14 -25.79 0.36
N GLY A 71 0.73 -24.59 0.41
CA GLY A 71 2.06 -24.33 0.96
C GLY A 71 3.17 -24.11 -0.06
N GLN A 72 3.02 -24.54 -1.33
CA GLN A 72 4.06 -24.26 -2.35
C GLN A 72 4.15 -22.78 -2.72
N GLU A 73 3.02 -22.08 -2.81
CA GLU A 73 3.01 -20.64 -3.05
C GLU A 73 3.68 -19.89 -1.88
N GLU A 74 3.40 -20.30 -0.64
CA GLU A 74 4.04 -19.70 0.54
C GLU A 74 5.57 -19.92 0.53
N LEU A 75 6.03 -21.14 0.20
CA LEU A 75 7.45 -21.43 0.04
C LEU A 75 8.09 -20.54 -1.02
N PHE A 76 7.46 -20.41 -2.19
CA PHE A 76 7.98 -19.57 -3.27
C PHE A 76 8.15 -18.12 -2.81
N GLN A 77 7.17 -17.57 -2.09
CA GLN A 77 7.25 -16.22 -1.56
C GLN A 77 8.41 -16.07 -0.54
N LEU A 78 8.62 -17.04 0.34
CA LEU A 78 9.73 -17.03 1.30
C LEU A 78 11.09 -17.09 0.59
N GLU A 79 11.22 -17.90 -0.46
CA GLU A 79 12.45 -17.95 -1.25
C GLU A 79 12.78 -16.60 -1.89
N GLN A 80 11.78 -15.90 -2.41
CA GLN A 80 11.98 -14.58 -3.02
C GLN A 80 12.36 -13.54 -1.96
N GLN A 81 11.73 -13.57 -0.78
CA GLN A 81 12.14 -12.72 0.35
C GLN A 81 13.60 -12.97 0.75
N LEU A 82 14.01 -14.23 0.85
CA LEU A 82 15.38 -14.62 1.20
C LEU A 82 16.41 -14.17 0.15
N LYS A 83 16.10 -14.33 -1.15
CA LYS A 83 16.96 -13.83 -2.24
C LYS A 83 17.12 -12.32 -2.20
N ASN A 84 16.06 -11.59 -1.86
CA ASN A 84 16.12 -10.14 -1.74
C ASN A 84 16.92 -9.69 -0.51
N ALA A 85 16.72 -10.34 0.65
CA ALA A 85 17.51 -10.07 1.85
C ALA A 85 19.01 -10.30 1.62
N LEU A 86 19.35 -11.31 0.80
CA LEU A 86 20.74 -11.60 0.44
C LEU A 86 21.34 -10.47 -0.40
N LYS A 87 20.57 -9.91 -1.34
CA LYS A 87 20.98 -8.76 -2.16
C LYS A 87 21.10 -7.47 -1.34
N SER A 88 20.27 -7.29 -0.31
CA SER A 88 20.27 -6.08 0.53
C SER A 88 21.34 -6.08 1.63
N GLY A 89 22.18 -7.11 1.72
CA GLY A 89 23.24 -7.20 2.71
C GLY A 89 22.75 -7.61 4.09
N GLY A 90 21.73 -8.47 4.17
CA GLY A 90 21.31 -9.11 5.42
C GLY A 90 19.84 -8.91 5.77
N ILE A 91 19.49 -9.36 6.97
CA ILE A 91 18.13 -9.41 7.50
C ILE A 91 18.12 -9.01 8.98
N SER A 92 17.01 -8.45 9.48
CA SER A 92 16.88 -8.19 10.92
C SER A 92 16.73 -9.49 11.71
N PRO A 93 17.14 -9.51 12.99
CA PRO A 93 16.94 -10.67 13.87
C PRO A 93 15.49 -11.13 13.97
N GLU A 94 14.54 -10.19 13.97
CA GLU A 94 13.11 -10.47 14.08
C GLU A 94 12.59 -11.12 12.79
N THR A 95 12.93 -10.57 11.62
CA THR A 95 12.51 -11.13 10.33
C THR A 95 13.15 -12.50 10.09
N TYR A 96 14.40 -12.72 10.54
CA TYR A 96 15.03 -14.04 10.51
C TYR A 96 14.19 -15.08 11.28
N LYS A 97 13.79 -14.76 12.51
CA LYS A 97 12.99 -15.66 13.36
C LYS A 97 11.64 -16.00 12.72
N VAL A 98 10.99 -15.02 12.11
CA VAL A 98 9.70 -15.23 11.43
C VAL A 98 9.87 -16.18 10.25
N ILE A 99 10.82 -15.92 9.36
CA ILE A 99 11.05 -16.76 8.17
C ILE A 99 11.48 -18.18 8.57
N ASP A 100 12.36 -18.32 9.57
CA ASP A 100 12.76 -19.63 10.10
C ASP A 100 11.55 -20.42 10.65
N GLY A 101 10.66 -19.73 11.37
CA GLY A 101 9.41 -20.33 11.87
C GLY A 101 8.48 -20.80 10.74
N GLN A 102 8.29 -19.99 9.71
CA GLN A 102 7.45 -20.36 8.55
C GLN A 102 8.02 -21.56 7.79
N LEU A 103 9.34 -21.58 7.55
CA LEU A 103 9.99 -22.73 6.91
C LEU A 103 9.83 -24.02 7.73
N LYS A 104 9.91 -23.94 9.07
CA LYS A 104 9.66 -25.10 9.95
C LYS A 104 8.23 -25.63 9.85
N GLU A 105 7.24 -24.75 9.77
CA GLU A 105 5.84 -25.19 9.63
C GLU A 105 5.59 -25.81 8.25
N LEU A 106 6.19 -25.26 7.19
CA LEU A 106 6.15 -25.85 5.84
C LEU A 106 6.77 -27.26 5.82
N GLU A 107 7.93 -27.45 6.45
CA GLU A 107 8.59 -28.75 6.59
C GLU A 107 7.72 -29.77 7.33
N LYS A 108 7.09 -29.35 8.43
CA LYS A 108 6.18 -30.18 9.20
C LYS A 108 4.95 -30.61 8.38
N ASN A 109 4.55 -29.78 7.42
CA ASN A 109 3.49 -30.08 6.45
C ASN A 109 3.99 -30.87 5.22
N GLY A 110 5.25 -31.31 5.22
CA GLY A 110 5.84 -32.12 4.14
C GLY A 110 6.25 -31.33 2.90
N ILE A 111 6.34 -30.00 2.99
CA ILE A 111 6.81 -29.15 1.90
C ILE A 111 8.35 -29.10 1.93
N ASP A 112 8.98 -29.35 0.78
CA ASP A 112 10.44 -29.35 0.65
C ASP A 112 11.02 -27.93 0.64
N THR A 113 11.72 -27.56 1.71
CA THR A 113 12.36 -26.25 1.91
C THR A 113 13.86 -26.25 1.57
N SER A 114 14.37 -27.32 0.95
CA SER A 114 15.80 -27.54 0.70
C SER A 114 16.47 -26.41 -0.09
N ALA A 115 15.73 -25.70 -0.94
CA ALA A 115 16.22 -24.53 -1.67
C ALA A 115 16.27 -23.24 -0.82
N ALA A 116 15.32 -23.06 0.12
CA ALA A 116 15.23 -21.87 0.97
C ALA A 116 16.25 -21.88 2.12
N ARG A 117 16.45 -23.04 2.77
CA ARG A 117 17.31 -23.20 3.96
C ARG A 117 18.75 -22.70 3.77
N PRO A 118 19.45 -23.02 2.67
CA PRO A 118 20.79 -22.51 2.43
C PRO A 118 20.85 -21.00 2.28
N ILE A 119 19.82 -20.37 1.69
CA ILE A 119 19.77 -18.91 1.52
C ILE A 119 19.64 -18.23 2.87
N LEU A 120 18.68 -18.68 3.70
CA LEU A 120 18.49 -18.16 5.06
C LEU A 120 19.77 -18.25 5.89
N SER A 121 20.50 -19.37 5.81
CA SER A 121 21.76 -19.56 6.57
C SER A 121 22.91 -18.63 6.16
N LYS A 122 22.85 -18.06 4.94
CA LYS A 122 23.87 -17.15 4.41
C LYS A 122 23.59 -15.67 4.72
N LEU A 123 22.41 -15.35 5.26
CA LEU A 123 22.06 -13.96 5.56
C LEU A 123 22.79 -13.45 6.80
N GLU A 124 23.36 -12.25 6.71
CA GLU A 124 23.89 -11.55 7.87
C GLU A 124 22.72 -11.09 8.76
N ILE A 125 22.69 -11.59 10.00
CA ILE A 125 21.67 -11.22 11.00
C ILE A 125 22.11 -9.93 11.69
N GLY A 126 21.30 -8.87 11.57
CA GLY A 126 21.60 -7.54 12.10
C GLY A 126 21.84 -6.46 11.03
N GLY A 127 21.78 -6.84 9.74
CA GLY A 127 22.01 -5.96 8.60
C GLY A 127 23.49 -5.57 8.41
N ALA A 128 23.86 -5.22 7.18
CA ALA A 128 25.21 -4.80 6.84
C ALA A 128 25.68 -3.69 7.80
N LYS A 129 26.74 -3.96 8.56
CA LYS A 129 27.53 -2.90 9.18
C LYS A 129 28.05 -2.03 8.04
N LYS A 130 27.42 -0.87 7.79
CA LYS A 130 28.05 0.18 7.00
C LYS A 130 29.41 0.46 7.64
N GLU A 131 30.49 0.09 6.97
CA GLU A 131 31.80 0.61 7.30
C GLU A 131 31.72 2.13 7.24
N VAL A 132 31.67 2.75 8.42
CA VAL A 132 31.79 4.19 8.56
C VAL A 132 33.22 4.52 8.17
N SER A 133 33.39 5.08 6.98
CA SER A 133 34.62 5.72 6.53
C SER A 133 35.09 6.70 7.60
N LYS A 134 36.12 6.30 8.35
CA LYS A 134 36.79 7.14 9.35
C LYS A 134 37.68 8.11 8.60
N ASN A 135 37.25 9.36 8.49
CA ASN A 135 38.15 10.51 8.30
C ASN A 135 37.42 11.81 8.65
N THR A 136 37.40 12.18 9.94
CA THR A 136 37.44 13.58 10.40
C THR A 136 38.05 13.63 11.82
N PRO A 137 38.94 14.60 12.14
CA PRO A 137 39.76 14.57 13.35
C PRO A 137 39.02 15.02 14.62
N LEU A 138 39.39 14.40 15.74
CA LEU A 138 39.08 14.89 17.09
C LEU A 138 39.72 16.26 17.33
N ILE A 139 38.92 17.23 17.77
CA ILE A 139 39.40 18.42 18.48
C ILE A 139 39.16 18.22 19.98
N SER A 140 40.20 18.62 20.70
CA SER A 140 40.56 18.40 22.10
C SER A 140 39.76 19.23 23.11
N SER A 141 39.83 18.73 24.36
CA SER A 141 39.78 19.44 25.66
C SER A 141 38.50 20.19 25.99
N GLY A 142 37.77 19.93 27.08
CA GLY A 142 38.22 19.53 28.41
C GLY A 142 38.26 20.76 29.31
N GLN A 143 37.29 20.91 30.22
CA GLN A 143 37.53 21.41 31.57
C GLN A 143 36.29 21.28 32.46
N SER A 144 36.59 20.91 33.70
CA SER A 144 35.73 20.64 34.83
C SER A 144 35.50 21.94 35.62
N SER A 145 34.28 22.14 36.12
CA SER A 145 34.09 22.77 37.42
C SER A 145 32.73 22.43 38.02
N ARG A 146 32.79 21.91 39.25
CA ARG A 146 31.69 21.68 40.18
C ARG A 146 31.07 23.00 40.64
N GLN A 147 29.75 23.01 40.85
CA GLN A 147 28.96 23.77 41.85
C GLN A 147 27.47 23.56 41.48
N SER A 148 26.47 23.58 42.33
CA SER A 148 26.29 23.45 43.78
C SER A 148 24.78 23.30 43.94
N SER A 149 24.31 22.32 44.71
CA SER A 149 22.91 22.13 45.06
C SER A 149 22.53 23.05 46.23
N ALA A 150 21.66 24.05 45.99
CA ALA A 150 20.68 24.55 46.97
C ALA A 150 19.74 25.60 46.34
N GLN A 151 18.45 25.25 46.35
CA GLN A 151 17.29 26.09 46.69
C GLN A 151 17.07 27.42 45.94
N ILE A 152 16.06 27.45 45.05
CA ILE A 152 15.16 28.62 44.92
C ILE A 152 13.71 28.15 44.76
N GLU A 153 12.88 28.75 45.61
CA GLU A 153 11.43 28.73 45.76
C GLU A 153 10.59 28.64 44.47
N PHE A 154 9.54 27.83 44.55
CA PHE A 154 8.41 27.82 43.61
C PHE A 154 7.58 29.11 43.76
N LYS A 155 7.85 30.10 42.92
CA LYS A 155 6.91 31.20 42.67
C LYS A 155 5.85 30.73 41.68
N LEU A 156 4.62 30.51 42.17
CA LEU A 156 3.41 30.53 41.36
C LEU A 156 3.23 31.96 40.82
N ALA A 157 3.62 32.20 39.56
CA ALA A 157 3.06 33.22 38.68
C ALA A 157 3.85 33.26 37.36
N ASN A 158 3.35 32.55 36.35
CA ASN A 158 3.07 33.11 35.03
C ASN A 158 2.68 32.00 34.08
N GLN A 159 1.38 31.93 33.79
CA GLN A 159 0.91 31.37 32.53
C GLN A 159 1.51 32.21 31.40
N SER A 160 2.25 31.55 30.52
CA SER A 160 2.57 31.97 29.15
C SER A 160 3.03 30.74 28.37
N PRO A 161 2.81 30.74 27.04
CA PRO A 161 1.82 29.87 26.43
C PRO A 161 2.39 28.56 25.90
N ILE A 162 1.46 27.65 25.64
CA ILE A 162 1.55 26.43 24.86
C ILE A 162 2.72 26.47 23.86
N SER A 163 3.64 25.52 24.04
CA SER A 163 4.69 25.14 23.09
C SER A 163 4.21 25.30 21.66
N GLN A 164 4.65 26.37 21.00
CA GLN A 164 4.45 26.56 19.57
C GLN A 164 5.20 25.42 18.87
N HIS A 165 4.45 24.43 18.36
CA HIS A 165 4.93 23.70 17.19
C HIS A 165 5.37 24.77 16.18
N PRO A 166 6.53 24.64 15.53
CA PRO A 166 6.85 25.52 14.41
C PRO A 166 5.65 25.45 13.47
N GLU A 167 5.05 26.61 13.21
CA GLU A 167 3.97 26.72 12.23
C GLU A 167 4.41 25.94 10.99
N CYS A 168 3.54 25.08 10.47
CA CYS A 168 3.85 24.37 9.24
C CYS A 168 4.29 25.38 8.18
N ALA A 169 5.29 25.05 7.37
CA ALA A 169 5.68 25.91 6.28
C ALA A 169 4.60 25.82 5.18
N SER A 170 4.04 26.96 4.77
CA SER A 170 3.15 27.01 3.62
C SER A 170 3.94 26.74 2.35
N ASN A 171 3.48 25.77 1.58
CA ASN A 171 3.96 25.47 0.24
C ASN A 171 2.90 24.58 -0.43
N PRO A 172 2.03 25.12 -1.28
CA PRO A 172 1.00 24.31 -1.95
C PRO A 172 1.56 23.45 -3.09
N ARG A 173 2.83 23.62 -3.48
CA ARG A 173 3.47 22.90 -4.60
C ARG A 173 4.91 22.45 -4.25
N PRO A 174 5.12 21.68 -3.18
CA PRO A 174 6.43 21.12 -2.86
C PRO A 174 6.91 20.23 -3.99
N THR A 175 8.22 20.18 -4.21
CA THR A 175 8.82 19.31 -5.22
C THR A 175 9.37 18.05 -4.57
N PHE A 176 8.89 16.90 -5.03
CA PHE A 176 9.35 15.58 -4.63
C PHE A 176 10.60 15.23 -5.45
N ALA A 177 11.77 15.52 -4.87
CA ALA A 177 13.06 15.38 -5.54
C ALA A 177 13.65 13.97 -5.44
N LYS A 178 13.16 13.14 -4.53
CA LYS A 178 13.62 11.75 -4.33
C LYS A 178 12.55 10.78 -4.75
N ARG A 179 12.97 9.61 -5.24
CA ARG A 179 12.06 8.51 -5.57
C ARG A 179 11.42 7.97 -4.30
N LEU A 180 10.11 7.70 -4.36
CA LEU A 180 9.37 7.02 -3.31
C LEU A 180 9.77 5.54 -3.22
N ILE A 181 10.00 4.94 -4.37
CA ILE A 181 10.42 3.54 -4.57
C ILE A 181 11.25 3.46 -5.85
N ASP A 182 12.19 2.53 -5.91
CA ASP A 182 12.93 2.21 -7.14
C ASP A 182 11.95 1.70 -8.23
N PRO A 183 11.81 2.38 -9.38
CA PRO A 183 10.91 1.98 -10.45
C PRO A 183 11.17 0.57 -10.98
N SER A 184 12.40 0.07 -10.87
CA SER A 184 12.75 -1.30 -11.28
C SER A 184 12.10 -2.37 -10.41
N LEU A 185 11.57 -2.02 -9.24
CA LEU A 185 10.84 -2.91 -8.32
C LEU A 185 9.33 -2.84 -8.51
N VAL A 186 8.84 -1.94 -9.37
CA VAL A 186 7.41 -1.69 -9.60
C VAL A 186 6.95 -2.46 -10.82
N THR A 187 5.85 -3.21 -10.69
CA THR A 187 5.26 -3.96 -11.81
C THR A 187 4.16 -3.19 -12.50
N ASN A 188 3.41 -2.39 -11.74
CA ASN A 188 2.30 -1.62 -12.25
C ASN A 188 1.96 -0.46 -11.30
N ILE A 189 1.62 0.68 -11.87
CA ILE A 189 1.01 1.78 -11.14
C ILE A 189 -0.40 1.99 -11.67
N LEU A 190 -1.35 2.00 -10.73
CA LEU A 190 -2.71 2.41 -11.00
C LEU A 190 -2.93 3.81 -10.40
N PRO A 191 -2.96 4.89 -11.20
CA PRO A 191 -3.17 6.25 -10.67
C PRO A 191 -4.62 6.49 -10.23
N PRO A 192 -4.87 7.45 -9.30
CA PRO A 192 -6.21 7.77 -8.81
C PRO A 192 -7.02 8.62 -9.81
N PRO A 193 -8.35 8.68 -9.66
CA PRO A 193 -9.15 7.90 -8.73
C PRO A 193 -9.57 6.54 -9.31
N ASN A 194 -9.91 5.60 -8.43
CA ASN A 194 -10.33 4.26 -8.78
C ASN A 194 -11.58 3.83 -8.00
N ARG A 195 -12.32 2.85 -8.49
CA ARG A 195 -13.47 2.23 -7.81
C ARG A 195 -13.36 0.71 -7.84
N PRO A 196 -13.63 -0.02 -6.75
CA PRO A 196 -13.78 -1.47 -6.81
C PRO A 196 -14.94 -1.85 -7.75
N LYS A 197 -14.74 -2.81 -8.64
CA LYS A 197 -15.79 -3.35 -9.53
C LYS A 197 -16.95 -3.95 -8.75
N THR A 198 -16.68 -4.46 -7.55
CA THR A 198 -17.68 -5.06 -6.65
C THR A 198 -18.53 -4.02 -5.94
N ASP A 199 -18.05 -2.78 -5.83
CA ASP A 199 -18.77 -1.69 -5.18
C ASP A 199 -18.35 -0.33 -5.75
N LEU A 200 -19.12 0.14 -6.72
CA LEU A 200 -18.88 1.42 -7.38
C LEU A 200 -19.16 2.63 -6.48
N THR A 201 -19.73 2.44 -5.29
CA THR A 201 -19.93 3.55 -4.35
C THR A 201 -18.62 3.93 -3.65
N VAL A 202 -17.67 2.99 -3.54
CA VAL A 202 -16.39 3.20 -2.85
C VAL A 202 -15.39 3.88 -3.79
N LEU A 203 -15.10 5.14 -3.49
CA LEU A 203 -14.06 5.90 -4.17
C LEU A 203 -12.69 5.64 -3.52
N LYS A 204 -11.68 5.37 -4.34
CA LYS A 204 -10.28 5.21 -3.94
C LYS A 204 -9.47 6.36 -4.54
N THR A 205 -9.04 7.29 -3.69
CA THR A 205 -8.36 8.53 -4.10
C THR A 205 -6.83 8.47 -4.02
N HIS A 206 -6.27 7.27 -3.90
CA HIS A 206 -4.83 7.02 -3.92
C HIS A 206 -4.45 6.17 -5.14
N SER A 207 -3.17 6.23 -5.49
CA SER A 207 -2.55 5.27 -6.39
C SER A 207 -2.37 3.93 -5.71
N TYR A 208 -2.42 2.87 -6.50
CA TYR A 208 -1.88 1.57 -6.10
C TYR A 208 -0.53 1.34 -6.78
N ILE A 209 0.48 1.02 -5.98
CA ILE A 209 1.82 0.69 -6.46
C ILE A 209 2.03 -0.81 -6.26
N ASN A 210 1.92 -1.58 -7.33
CA ASN A 210 2.20 -3.01 -7.30
C ASN A 210 3.71 -3.23 -7.42
N THR A 211 4.24 -4.16 -6.64
CA THR A 211 5.68 -4.43 -6.59
C THR A 211 6.01 -5.85 -7.03
N GLN A 212 7.23 -6.08 -7.51
CA GLN A 212 7.70 -7.41 -7.97
C GLN A 212 7.77 -8.44 -6.84
N SER A 213 7.95 -7.96 -5.61
CA SER A 213 8.05 -8.78 -4.42
C SER A 213 7.56 -8.01 -3.21
N MET A 214 7.19 -8.74 -2.17
CA MET A 214 7.03 -8.16 -0.84
C MET A 214 8.33 -7.48 -0.40
N ASN A 215 8.19 -6.58 0.57
CA ASN A 215 9.30 -5.88 1.22
C ASN A 215 10.13 -4.97 0.28
N ALA A 216 9.52 -4.36 -0.73
CA ALA A 216 10.19 -3.33 -1.50
C ALA A 216 10.38 -2.07 -0.63
N PRO A 217 11.58 -1.46 -0.58
CA PRO A 217 11.84 -0.32 0.28
C PRO A 217 11.13 0.94 -0.22
N ILE A 218 10.54 1.68 0.72
CA ILE A 218 9.79 2.91 0.49
C ILE A 218 10.50 4.05 1.22
N TYR A 219 10.79 5.14 0.50
CA TYR A 219 11.57 6.27 0.97
C TYR A 219 10.76 7.56 0.96
N ALA A 220 11.14 8.52 1.81
CA ALA A 220 10.56 9.85 1.81
C ALA A 220 10.90 10.59 0.50
N PRO A 221 9.93 11.00 -0.33
CA PRO A 221 10.24 11.68 -1.60
C PRO A 221 10.65 13.15 -1.41
N VAL A 222 10.37 13.70 -0.23
CA VAL A 222 10.64 15.09 0.19
C VAL A 222 10.80 15.10 1.72
N ASP A 223 11.34 16.20 2.28
CA ASP A 223 11.26 16.43 3.72
C ASP A 223 9.79 16.47 4.16
N MET A 224 9.45 15.70 5.19
CA MET A 224 8.07 15.54 5.65
C MET A 224 8.02 15.08 7.11
N GLU A 225 6.86 15.20 7.74
CA GLU A 225 6.67 14.84 9.14
C GLU A 225 5.49 13.88 9.30
N LEU A 226 5.69 12.73 9.94
CA LEU A 226 4.58 11.86 10.31
C LEU A 226 3.77 12.53 11.42
N ILE A 227 2.50 12.83 11.13
CA ILE A 227 1.61 13.55 12.06
C ILE A 227 0.48 12.68 12.62
N LYS A 228 0.10 11.63 11.90
CA LYS A 228 -0.89 10.63 12.35
C LYS A 228 -0.79 9.35 11.53
N GLY A 229 -1.42 8.29 12.00
CA GLY A 229 -1.53 7.04 11.27
C GLY A 229 -2.21 5.95 12.08
N ALA A 230 -2.32 4.74 11.54
CA ALA A 230 -2.95 3.60 12.20
C ALA A 230 -2.04 2.37 12.11
N HIS A 231 -2.05 1.54 13.15
CA HIS A 231 -1.53 0.16 13.10
C HIS A 231 -2.70 -0.81 13.30
N TYR A 232 -3.16 -1.48 12.23
CA TYR A 232 -4.44 -2.21 12.25
C TYR A 232 -4.42 -3.58 11.57
N VAL A 233 -5.35 -4.43 12.00
CA VAL A 233 -5.54 -5.80 11.48
C VAL A 233 -5.99 -5.73 10.01
N GLY A 234 -5.25 -6.37 9.10
CA GLY A 234 -5.58 -6.44 7.67
C GLY A 234 -4.98 -5.32 6.80
N GLY A 235 -4.03 -4.54 7.31
CA GLY A 235 -3.33 -3.53 6.52
C GLY A 235 -2.32 -2.74 7.34
N PRO A 236 -1.26 -3.39 7.84
CA PRO A 236 -0.58 -3.08 9.10
C PRO A 236 -0.47 -1.59 9.35
N TYR A 237 0.24 -0.81 8.54
CA TYR A 237 0.34 0.64 8.76
C TYR A 237 -0.31 1.48 7.64
N SER A 238 -1.10 2.47 8.07
CA SER A 238 -1.48 3.65 7.29
C SER A 238 -0.84 4.87 7.93
N LEU A 239 -0.15 5.70 7.16
CA LEU A 239 0.75 6.75 7.64
C LEU A 239 0.47 8.05 6.89
N ASP A 240 0.21 9.12 7.64
CA ASP A 240 -0.04 10.45 7.11
C ASP A 240 1.09 11.40 7.45
N PHE A 241 1.74 11.87 6.40
CA PHE A 241 2.84 12.80 6.48
C PHE A 241 2.38 14.19 6.08
N ARG A 242 2.69 15.17 6.92
CA ARG A 242 2.62 16.57 6.58
C ARG A 242 3.86 16.93 5.75
N VAL A 243 3.66 17.41 4.53
CA VAL A 243 4.72 17.94 3.67
C VAL A 243 4.77 19.47 3.77
N SER A 244 3.60 20.10 3.81
CA SER A 244 3.40 21.53 4.03
C SER A 244 2.08 21.76 4.77
N CYS A 245 1.68 23.01 5.00
CA CYS A 245 0.36 23.29 5.55
C CYS A 245 -0.78 22.77 4.65
N GLU A 246 -0.58 22.77 3.34
CA GLU A 246 -1.59 22.43 2.36
C GLU A 246 -1.50 20.97 1.91
N VAL A 247 -0.30 20.39 1.93
CA VAL A 247 -0.01 19.11 1.31
C VAL A 247 0.24 18.01 2.33
N MET A 248 -0.60 16.98 2.25
CA MET A 248 -0.47 15.73 2.99
C MET A 248 -0.13 14.59 2.03
N LEU A 249 0.82 13.76 2.40
CA LEU A 249 1.17 12.51 1.73
C LEU A 249 0.70 11.34 2.60
N ARG A 250 -0.03 10.39 2.03
CA ARG A 250 -0.48 9.17 2.71
C ARG A 250 0.17 7.94 2.10
N LEU A 251 0.67 7.07 2.96
CA LEU A 251 1.13 5.72 2.61
C LEU A 251 0.32 4.70 3.40
N ALA A 252 -0.34 3.77 2.74
CA ALA A 252 -1.03 2.66 3.42
C ALA A 252 -0.48 1.31 2.95
N HIS A 253 -0.84 0.25 3.67
CA HIS A 253 -0.35 -1.11 3.42
C HIS A 253 1.18 -1.25 3.60
N ILE A 254 1.74 -0.50 4.55
CA ILE A 254 3.14 -0.63 4.97
C ILE A 254 3.24 -1.73 6.02
N THR A 255 4.00 -2.80 5.76
CA THR A 255 4.13 -3.97 6.66
C THR A 255 5.25 -3.86 7.66
N ASN A 256 6.35 -3.23 7.27
CA ASN A 256 7.52 -3.10 8.11
C ASN A 256 7.98 -1.64 8.07
N PRO A 257 7.41 -0.75 8.90
CA PRO A 257 7.83 0.64 8.91
C PRO A 257 9.17 0.81 9.65
N ALA A 258 9.83 1.94 9.46
CA ALA A 258 11.08 2.27 10.12
C ALA A 258 10.93 2.23 11.67
N PRO A 259 12.00 1.93 12.43
CA PRO A 259 11.90 1.76 13.89
C PRO A 259 11.23 2.94 14.63
N LYS A 260 11.49 4.17 14.21
CA LYS A 260 10.88 5.37 14.81
C LYS A 260 9.36 5.45 14.61
N ILE A 261 8.82 4.87 13.53
CA ILE A 261 7.38 4.74 13.31
C ILE A 261 6.81 3.66 14.21
N LYS A 262 7.45 2.48 14.28
CA LYS A 262 7.01 1.39 15.16
C LYS A 262 6.90 1.84 16.61
N ALA A 263 7.85 2.65 17.07
CA ALA A 263 7.85 3.21 18.41
C ALA A 263 6.69 4.18 18.70
N ALA A 264 6.06 4.74 17.67
CA ALA A 264 4.97 5.71 17.79
C ALA A 264 3.57 5.07 17.80
N PHE A 265 3.47 3.78 17.49
CA PHE A 265 2.20 3.05 17.39
C PHE A 265 2.19 1.85 18.35
N PRO A 266 1.00 1.31 18.67
CA PRO A 266 0.90 0.07 19.43
C PRO A 266 1.71 -1.05 18.78
N ALA A 267 2.40 -1.86 19.58
CA ALA A 267 3.22 -2.97 19.08
C ALA A 267 2.39 -4.00 18.30
N GLU A 268 1.16 -4.25 18.76
CA GLU A 268 0.20 -5.15 18.12
C GLU A 268 -0.83 -4.36 17.29
N PRO A 269 -1.27 -4.89 16.12
CA PRO A 269 -2.28 -4.24 15.31
C PRO A 269 -3.63 -4.21 16.05
N GLN A 270 -4.33 -3.08 15.94
CA GLN A 270 -5.63 -2.88 16.57
C GLN A 270 -6.77 -3.24 15.61
N ASN A 271 -7.94 -3.54 16.18
CA ASN A 271 -9.16 -3.71 15.39
C ASN A 271 -9.64 -2.33 14.90
N GLY A 272 -9.72 -2.16 13.59
CA GLY A 272 -10.15 -0.93 12.94
C GLY A 272 -8.99 0.00 12.54
N SER A 273 -9.21 0.79 11.50
CA SER A 273 -8.19 1.65 10.87
C SER A 273 -8.24 3.10 11.38
N THR A 274 -8.58 3.30 12.65
CA THR A 274 -8.71 4.66 13.21
C THR A 274 -7.31 5.27 13.36
N ASP A 275 -7.13 6.49 12.83
CA ASP A 275 -5.86 7.20 12.91
C ASP A 275 -5.59 7.66 14.36
N ASN A 276 -4.39 7.35 14.86
CA ASN A 276 -3.79 7.87 16.07
C ASN A 276 -2.90 9.07 15.73
N GLN A 277 -2.99 10.13 16.53
CA GLN A 277 -2.14 11.30 16.39
C GLN A 277 -0.70 10.97 16.84
N VAL A 278 0.30 11.42 16.09
CA VAL A 278 1.71 11.31 16.43
C VAL A 278 2.17 12.66 16.99
N ASN A 279 2.48 12.70 18.29
CA ASN A 279 2.91 13.92 18.98
C ASN A 279 4.09 13.62 19.93
N PRO A 280 5.28 14.23 19.72
CA PRO A 280 5.61 15.17 18.64
C PRO A 280 5.62 14.49 17.25
N PRO A 281 5.38 15.26 16.15
CA PRO A 281 5.55 14.74 14.80
C PRO A 281 6.95 14.17 14.57
N ILE A 282 7.05 13.12 13.75
CA ILE A 282 8.34 12.46 13.46
C ILE A 282 8.86 12.95 12.11
N ALA A 283 9.94 13.71 12.13
CA ALA A 283 10.56 14.24 10.91
C ALA A 283 11.28 13.14 10.10
N PHE A 284 11.16 13.24 8.78
CA PHE A 284 11.88 12.45 7.79
C PHE A 284 12.59 13.38 6.81
N LYS A 285 13.82 13.05 6.46
CA LYS A 285 14.55 13.73 5.38
C LYS A 285 14.27 13.09 4.03
N ALA A 286 14.29 13.88 2.97
CA ALA A 286 14.17 13.37 1.61
C ALA A 286 15.21 12.25 1.35
N GLY A 287 14.74 11.08 0.91
CA GLY A 287 15.54 9.88 0.69
C GLY A 287 15.70 8.98 1.92
N GLU A 288 15.14 9.35 3.06
CA GLU A 288 15.14 8.51 4.27
C GLU A 288 14.16 7.34 4.12
N LEU A 289 14.55 6.15 4.59
CA LEU A 289 13.70 4.96 4.58
C LEU A 289 12.48 5.17 5.50
N VAL A 290 11.29 5.01 4.95
CA VAL A 290 10.02 5.04 5.67
C VAL A 290 9.60 3.65 6.11
N GLY A 291 9.80 2.65 5.24
CA GLY A 291 9.38 1.29 5.52
C GLY A 291 9.46 0.40 4.28
N TYR A 292 8.69 -0.67 4.29
CA TYR A 292 8.65 -1.64 3.21
C TYR A 292 7.21 -1.97 2.79
N SER A 293 7.04 -2.26 1.50
CA SER A 293 5.75 -2.64 0.90
C SER A 293 5.23 -3.96 1.48
N GLY A 294 3.89 -4.08 1.47
CA GLY A 294 3.20 -5.25 2.00
C GLY A 294 2.94 -6.36 0.99
N GLY A 295 2.33 -7.42 1.52
CA GLY A 295 1.80 -8.57 0.80
C GLY A 295 1.13 -9.55 1.76
N PRO A 296 0.61 -10.68 1.24
CA PRO A 296 0.02 -11.72 2.08
C PRO A 296 0.98 -12.20 3.18
N PRO A 297 0.48 -12.57 4.38
CA PRO A 297 -0.93 -12.65 4.75
C PRO A 297 -1.56 -11.31 5.16
N TYR A 298 -0.77 -10.24 5.27
CA TYR A 298 -1.22 -8.98 5.87
C TYR A 298 -2.03 -8.10 4.94
N THR A 299 -1.80 -8.20 3.63
CA THR A 299 -2.57 -7.50 2.59
C THR A 299 -2.86 -8.46 1.44
N PRO A 300 -4.02 -8.38 0.79
CA PRO A 300 -4.39 -9.30 -0.30
C PRO A 300 -3.54 -9.11 -1.58
N ALA A 301 -2.81 -8.00 -1.71
CA ALA A 301 -1.94 -7.71 -2.85
C ALA A 301 -0.54 -7.30 -2.40
N ILE A 302 0.44 -7.62 -3.25
CA ILE A 302 1.85 -7.20 -3.11
C ILE A 302 1.98 -5.75 -3.58
N GLY A 303 2.33 -4.84 -2.67
CA GLY A 303 2.41 -3.42 -2.97
C GLY A 303 2.02 -2.52 -1.80
N PHE A 304 1.67 -1.29 -2.12
CA PHE A 304 1.23 -0.30 -1.16
C PHE A 304 0.36 0.78 -1.82
N ASP A 305 -0.32 1.59 -1.00
CA ASP A 305 -1.13 2.70 -1.47
C ASP A 305 -0.37 4.01 -1.32
N PHE A 306 -0.47 4.88 -2.32
CA PHE A 306 0.20 6.18 -2.34
C PHE A 306 -0.79 7.30 -2.71
N GLY A 307 -1.11 8.15 -1.73
CA GLY A 307 -2.00 9.30 -1.92
C GLY A 307 -1.30 10.62 -1.65
N VAL A 308 -1.69 11.66 -2.39
CA VAL A 308 -1.34 13.05 -2.09
C VAL A 308 -2.63 13.87 -2.09
N TYR A 309 -2.76 14.71 -1.07
CA TYR A 309 -3.93 15.54 -0.82
C TYR A 309 -3.49 16.98 -0.63
N ASN A 310 -4.11 17.90 -1.37
CA ASN A 310 -3.77 19.32 -1.35
C ASN A 310 -5.02 20.13 -1.01
N SER A 311 -5.09 20.68 0.20
CA SER A 311 -6.25 21.43 0.67
C SER A 311 -6.52 22.72 -0.11
N SER A 312 -5.52 23.23 -0.85
CA SER A 312 -5.67 24.38 -1.74
C SER A 312 -6.13 24.02 -3.15
N THR A 313 -6.29 22.73 -3.46
CA THR A 313 -6.70 22.24 -4.78
C THR A 313 -7.89 21.28 -4.65
N PRO A 314 -9.13 21.79 -4.52
CA PRO A 314 -10.31 20.94 -4.55
C PRO A 314 -10.43 20.22 -5.91
N ASN A 315 -10.80 18.95 -5.88
CA ASN A 315 -11.03 18.14 -7.07
C ASN A 315 -12.52 18.05 -7.42
N ARG A 316 -12.87 17.30 -8.47
CA ARG A 316 -14.26 17.20 -8.96
C ARG A 316 -15.26 16.68 -7.92
N PHE A 317 -14.81 15.89 -6.94
CA PHE A 317 -15.68 15.34 -5.90
C PHE A 317 -16.03 16.35 -4.80
N ALA A 318 -15.33 17.49 -4.74
CA ALA A 318 -15.69 18.60 -3.86
C ALA A 318 -17.07 19.21 -4.19
N ALA A 319 -17.58 18.99 -5.40
CA ALA A 319 -18.91 19.45 -5.81
C ALA A 319 -20.07 18.58 -5.28
N GLU A 320 -19.78 17.43 -4.66
CA GLU A 320 -20.76 16.53 -4.04
C GLU A 320 -20.51 16.36 -2.52
N PRO A 321 -20.57 17.44 -1.71
CA PRO A 321 -20.16 17.42 -0.30
C PRO A 321 -21.01 16.50 0.59
N ASP A 322 -22.28 16.29 0.24
CA ASP A 322 -23.18 15.37 0.97
C ASP A 322 -22.77 13.90 0.82
N LYS A 323 -22.04 13.58 -0.25
CA LYS A 323 -21.57 12.23 -0.56
C LYS A 323 -20.13 12.02 -0.12
N TYR A 324 -19.29 13.04 -0.27
CA TYR A 324 -17.87 12.98 0.01
C TYR A 324 -17.50 13.93 1.15
N THR A 325 -17.78 13.48 2.38
CA THR A 325 -17.65 14.31 3.59
C THR A 325 -16.22 14.46 4.12
N SER A 326 -15.30 13.58 3.69
CA SER A 326 -13.90 13.63 4.10
C SER A 326 -13.02 14.37 3.09
N SER A 327 -12.07 15.16 3.58
CA SER A 327 -11.13 15.91 2.74
C SER A 327 -10.28 15.01 1.83
N ILE A 328 -10.03 13.75 2.21
CA ILE A 328 -9.29 12.79 1.37
C ILE A 328 -10.02 12.48 0.05
N TYR A 329 -11.33 12.71 -0.02
CA TYR A 329 -12.08 12.55 -1.26
C TYR A 329 -12.03 13.80 -2.12
N THR A 330 -12.12 14.97 -1.49
CA THR A 330 -12.33 16.26 -2.16
C THR A 330 -11.04 17.02 -2.47
N THR A 331 -9.91 16.64 -1.88
CA THR A 331 -8.61 17.33 -2.04
C THR A 331 -7.52 16.43 -2.64
N ALA A 332 -7.88 15.21 -3.04
CA ALA A 332 -6.95 14.30 -3.69
C ALA A 332 -6.54 14.84 -5.07
N VAL A 333 -5.25 14.72 -5.37
CA VAL A 333 -4.61 15.17 -6.60
C VAL A 333 -3.79 14.04 -7.21
N CYS A 334 -3.22 14.23 -8.39
CA CYS A 334 -2.23 13.29 -8.88
C CYS A 334 -0.97 13.35 -7.99
N PRO A 335 -0.56 12.25 -7.34
CA PRO A 335 0.62 12.28 -6.50
C PRO A 335 1.91 12.40 -7.31
N PHE A 336 1.90 11.98 -8.58
CA PHE A 336 3.07 12.00 -9.45
C PHE A 336 3.42 13.39 -10.00
N ASP A 337 2.47 14.33 -10.01
CA ASP A 337 2.71 15.69 -10.50
C ASP A 337 3.60 16.52 -9.56
N TYR A 338 3.82 16.05 -8.33
CA TYR A 338 4.74 16.69 -7.37
C TYR A 338 6.20 16.30 -7.62
N PHE A 339 6.46 15.22 -8.35
CA PHE A 339 7.84 14.81 -8.64
C PHE A 339 8.48 15.70 -9.69
N THR A 340 9.81 15.82 -9.60
CA THR A 340 10.60 16.43 -10.69
C THR A 340 10.28 15.74 -12.03
N PRO A 341 10.36 16.45 -13.18
CA PRO A 341 10.00 15.88 -14.47
C PRO A 341 10.66 14.52 -14.75
N ALA A 342 11.96 14.39 -14.48
CA ALA A 342 12.69 13.14 -14.68
C ALA A 342 12.09 11.97 -13.89
N VAL A 343 11.80 12.15 -12.59
CA VAL A 343 11.24 11.09 -11.74
C VAL A 343 9.77 10.82 -12.07
N ARG A 344 9.01 11.87 -12.39
CA ARG A 344 7.60 11.74 -12.81
C ARG A 344 7.50 10.90 -14.08
N ASP A 345 8.34 11.18 -15.07
CA ASP A 345 8.28 10.50 -16.37
C ASP A 345 8.67 9.01 -16.23
N GLU A 346 9.60 8.67 -15.33
CA GLU A 346 9.90 7.28 -14.95
C GLU A 346 8.66 6.56 -14.37
N TYR A 347 7.91 7.20 -13.46
CA TYR A 347 6.71 6.59 -12.90
C TYR A 347 5.57 6.49 -13.92
N LYS A 348 5.35 7.54 -14.73
CA LYS A 348 4.30 7.56 -15.76
C LYS A 348 4.52 6.45 -16.80
N ALA A 349 5.78 6.08 -17.08
CA ALA A 349 6.11 4.96 -17.98
C ALA A 349 5.63 3.58 -17.47
N ILE A 350 5.26 3.46 -16.19
CA ILE A 350 4.82 2.21 -15.54
C ILE A 350 3.30 2.26 -15.24
N PHE A 351 2.60 3.27 -15.73
CA PHE A 351 1.16 3.37 -15.55
C PHE A 351 0.45 2.32 -16.40
N TYR A 352 -0.54 1.65 -15.80
CA TYR A 352 -1.46 0.76 -16.50
C TYR A 352 -0.80 -0.38 -17.30
N LEU A 353 0.44 -0.77 -16.96
CA LEU A 353 1.10 -1.93 -17.58
C LEU A 353 0.32 -3.22 -17.30
N GLN A 354 -0.45 -3.25 -16.22
CA GLN A 354 -1.32 -4.36 -15.87
C GLN A 354 -2.70 -3.83 -15.47
N THR A 355 -3.75 -4.51 -15.94
CA THR A 355 -5.09 -4.29 -15.38
C THR A 355 -5.10 -4.81 -13.96
N ARG A 356 -5.64 -4.03 -13.02
CA ARG A 356 -5.89 -4.53 -11.68
C ARG A 356 -7.26 -5.20 -11.66
N GLU A 357 -7.26 -6.52 -11.54
CA GLU A 357 -8.49 -7.29 -11.39
C GLU A 357 -9.32 -6.74 -10.21
N GLY A 358 -10.62 -6.62 -10.41
CA GLY A 358 -11.52 -6.05 -9.41
C GLY A 358 -11.51 -4.52 -9.27
N MET A 359 -10.75 -3.77 -10.08
CA MET A 359 -10.81 -2.29 -10.09
C MET A 359 -11.33 -1.73 -11.42
N GLN A 360 -12.13 -0.68 -11.35
CA GLN A 360 -12.58 0.15 -12.45
C GLN A 360 -11.95 1.53 -12.33
N TYR A 361 -11.45 2.05 -13.46
CA TYR A 361 -10.92 3.41 -13.54
C TYR A 361 -12.06 4.42 -13.46
N ASP A 362 -11.94 5.41 -12.59
CA ASP A 362 -12.86 6.54 -12.53
C ASP A 362 -12.28 7.68 -13.40
N LEU A 363 -12.61 7.64 -14.69
CA LEU A 363 -12.08 8.56 -15.69
C LEU A 363 -12.83 9.91 -15.69
N PRO A 364 -12.13 11.04 -15.95
CA PRO A 364 -10.68 11.14 -16.15
C PRO A 364 -9.89 10.87 -14.86
N HIS A 365 -8.74 10.19 -14.96
CA HIS A 365 -7.86 10.06 -13.79
C HIS A 365 -7.21 11.40 -13.44
N PHE A 366 -6.73 11.57 -12.20
CA PHE A 366 -6.10 12.82 -11.76
C PHE A 366 -4.76 13.07 -12.44
N CYS A 367 -4.08 12.03 -12.93
CA CYS A 367 -2.71 12.10 -13.46
C CYS A 367 -2.59 12.31 -14.98
N GLN A 368 -3.42 13.17 -15.56
CA GLN A 368 -3.43 13.41 -17.01
C GLN A 368 -2.08 13.90 -17.56
#